data_AF-A0A957V4C8-F1
#
_entry.id   AF-A0A957V4C8-F1
#
_cell.length_a   1.000
_cell.length_b   1.000
_cell.length_c   1.000
_cell.angle_alpha   90.00
_cell.angle_beta   90.00
_cell.angle_gamma   90.00
#
_symmetry.space_group_name_H-M   'P 1'
#
loop_
_entity.id
_entity.type
_entity.pdbx_description
1 polymer ?
#
loop_
_entity_poly.entity_id
_entity_poly.type
_entity_poly.pdbx_seq_one_letter_code
_entity_poly.pdbx_strand_id
1 'polypeptide(L)'
;DLVQSRGLRALVVDSLSDLAVDKEALRAFNAALPRLQQVARMSGCALLVLDEPRAPWLRWLNLDSSNLTRWAAALHIEMQREQWLRQGGELIGYRAQARLLKSRWVYGIRSAPVEVLFNGTVKAATTW
;
A
#
# COMPACT_ATOMS: atom_id res chain seq x y z
N ASP A 1 -2.27 -21.88 6.67
CA ASP A 1 -1.95 -23.11 5.91
C ASP A 1 -1.41 -22.84 4.50
N LEU A 2 -2.08 -22.03 3.67
CA LEU A 2 -1.61 -21.76 2.29
C LEU A 2 -0.25 -21.04 2.20
N VAL A 3 0.05 -20.08 3.07
CA VAL A 3 1.38 -19.42 3.06
C VAL A 3 2.50 -20.40 3.46
N GLN A 4 2.16 -21.42 4.26
CA GLN A 4 3.12 -22.44 4.70
C GLN A 4 3.38 -23.51 3.64
N SER A 5 2.49 -23.67 2.66
CA SER A 5 2.66 -24.64 1.57
C SER A 5 3.70 -24.22 0.53
N ARG A 6 4.38 -23.07 0.71
CA ARG A 6 5.43 -22.49 -0.17
C ARG A 6 5.01 -22.25 -1.63
N GLY A 7 3.73 -22.45 -1.98
CA GLY A 7 3.20 -22.13 -3.30
C GLY A 7 2.87 -20.66 -3.50
N LEU A 8 2.68 -19.89 -2.42
CA LEU A 8 2.35 -18.48 -2.46
C LEU A 8 3.60 -17.59 -2.42
N ARG A 9 3.76 -16.75 -3.43
CA ARG A 9 4.84 -15.75 -3.52
C ARG A 9 4.47 -14.41 -2.87
N ALA A 10 3.19 -14.08 -2.87
CA ALA A 10 2.69 -12.85 -2.27
C ALA A 10 1.28 -13.05 -1.72
N LEU A 11 0.99 -12.36 -0.62
CA LEU A 11 -0.33 -12.17 -0.04
C LEU A 11 -0.59 -10.68 0.05
N VAL A 12 -1.73 -10.24 -0.48
CA VAL A 12 -2.17 -8.84 -0.44
C VAL A 12 -3.34 -8.73 0.51
N VAL A 13 -3.29 -7.76 1.42
CA VAL A 13 -4.41 -7.35 2.28
C VAL A 13 -4.88 -5.99 1.79
N ASP A 14 -6.10 -5.93 1.26
CA ASP A 14 -6.72 -4.75 0.68
C ASP A 14 -8.11 -4.51 1.32
N SER A 15 -8.38 -3.45 2.06
CA SER A 15 -7.44 -2.43 2.60
C SER A 15 -7.38 -2.45 4.12
N LEU A 16 -6.31 -1.88 4.69
CA LEU A 16 -6.20 -1.66 6.14
C LEU A 16 -7.27 -0.70 6.66
N SER A 17 -7.75 0.23 5.82
CA SER A 17 -8.86 1.12 6.15
C SER A 17 -10.17 0.35 6.32
N ASP A 18 -10.45 -0.62 5.46
CA ASP A 18 -11.64 -1.48 5.58
C ASP A 18 -11.56 -2.36 6.83
N LEU A 19 -10.38 -2.92 7.08
CA LEU A 19 -10.13 -3.70 8.30
C LEU A 19 -10.28 -2.84 9.57
N ALA A 20 -9.93 -1.56 9.51
CA ALA A 20 -10.03 -0.64 10.63
C ALA A 20 -11.48 -0.24 10.98
N VAL A 21 -12.46 -0.51 10.11
CA VAL A 21 -13.89 -0.33 10.41
C VAL A 21 -14.30 -1.25 11.57
N ASP A 22 -13.78 -2.47 11.60
CA ASP A 22 -13.97 -3.40 12.71
C ASP A 22 -12.75 -3.38 13.65
N LYS A 23 -12.96 -2.80 14.84
CA LYS A 23 -11.92 -2.68 15.87
C LYS A 23 -11.43 -4.04 16.37
N GLU A 24 -12.27 -5.07 16.39
CA GLU A 24 -11.86 -6.41 16.84
C GLU A 24 -10.98 -7.07 15.78
N ALA A 25 -11.38 -7.00 14.52
CA ALA A 25 -10.60 -7.51 13.39
C ALA A 25 -9.23 -6.81 13.30
N LEU A 26 -9.19 -5.48 13.45
CA LEU A 26 -7.94 -4.72 13.46
C LEU A 26 -7.04 -5.11 14.65
N ARG A 27 -7.60 -5.32 15.84
CA ARG A 27 -6.84 -5.79 17.01
C ARG A 27 -6.28 -7.19 16.79
N ALA A 28 -7.09 -8.11 16.27
CA ALA A 28 -6.67 -9.48 15.96
C ALA A 28 -5.55 -9.48 14.91
N PHE A 29 -5.66 -8.66 13.87
CA PHE A 29 -4.63 -8.48 12.87
C PHE A 29 -3.34 -7.94 13.47
N ASN A 30 -3.41 -6.87 14.27
CA ASN A 30 -2.25 -6.29 14.94
C ASN A 30 -1.56 -7.29 15.87
N ALA A 31 -2.33 -8.11 16.60
CA ALA A 31 -1.79 -9.18 17.44
C ALA A 31 -1.12 -10.29 16.60
N ALA A 32 -1.60 -10.55 15.38
CA ALA A 32 -1.05 -11.54 14.48
C ALA A 32 0.21 -11.07 13.72
N LEU A 33 0.50 -9.77 13.67
CA LEU A 33 1.62 -9.20 12.90
C LEU A 33 2.97 -9.90 13.14
N PRO A 34 3.43 -10.17 14.38
CA PRO A 34 4.71 -10.85 14.61
C PRO A 34 4.76 -12.25 13.99
N ARG A 35 3.65 -13.00 14.12
CA ARG A 35 3.52 -14.34 13.54
C ARG A 35 3.48 -14.28 12.02
N LEU A 36 2.76 -13.32 11.45
CA LEU A 36 2.69 -13.11 10.00
C LEU A 36 4.06 -12.77 9.41
N GLN A 37 4.84 -11.90 10.07
CA GLN A 37 6.21 -11.58 9.69
C GLN A 37 7.11 -12.83 9.70
N GLN A 38 7.02 -13.64 10.75
CA GLN A 38 7.79 -14.89 10.84
C GLN A 38 7.43 -15.85 9.72
N VAL A 39 6.14 -16.07 9.47
CA VAL A 39 5.66 -16.98 8.42
C VAL A 39 6.06 -16.48 7.03
N ALA A 40 5.91 -15.18 6.75
CA ALA A 40 6.36 -14.55 5.50
C ALA A 40 7.86 -14.78 5.27
N ARG A 41 8.69 -14.55 6.31
CA ARG A 41 10.14 -14.79 6.24
C ARG A 41 10.50 -16.25 5.98
N MET A 42 9.83 -17.18 6.66
CA MET A 42 10.13 -18.62 6.54
C MET A 42 9.65 -19.23 5.22
N SER A 43 8.60 -18.68 4.62
CA SER A 43 8.02 -19.17 3.37
C SER A 43 8.59 -18.49 2.13
N GLY A 44 9.33 -17.38 2.29
CA GLY A 44 9.72 -16.53 1.16
C GLY A 44 8.53 -15.86 0.49
N CYS A 45 7.42 -15.68 1.21
CA CYS A 45 6.21 -15.01 0.74
C CYS A 45 6.24 -13.54 1.15
N ALA A 46 5.92 -12.64 0.21
CA ALA A 46 5.73 -11.22 0.51
C ALA A 46 4.34 -10.97 1.10
N LEU A 47 4.26 -10.26 2.23
CA LEU A 47 2.99 -9.71 2.74
C LEU A 47 2.91 -8.24 2.35
N LEU A 48 1.94 -7.89 1.51
CA LEU A 48 1.62 -6.53 1.12
C LEU A 48 0.34 -6.11 1.83
N VAL A 49 0.36 -4.94 2.45
CA VAL A 49 -0.82 -4.34 3.10
C VAL A 49 -1.04 -3.00 2.43
N LEU A 50 -2.21 -2.85 1.79
CA LEU A 50 -2.64 -1.61 1.18
C LEU A 50 -3.37 -0.77 2.22
N ASP A 51 -3.05 0.51 2.28
CA ASP A 51 -3.66 1.47 3.20
C ASP A 51 -4.01 2.74 2.42
N GLU A 52 -5.10 3.38 2.81
CA GLU A 52 -5.50 4.64 2.19
C GLU A 52 -4.71 5.80 2.79
N PRO A 53 -4.39 6.84 2.00
CA PRO A 53 -3.71 8.02 2.51
C PRO A 53 -4.58 8.73 3.56
N ARG A 54 -4.10 8.74 4.80
CA ARG A 54 -4.74 9.45 5.91
C ARG A 54 -4.12 10.81 6.13
N ALA A 55 -4.95 11.76 6.55
CA ALA A 55 -4.50 13.11 6.86
C ALA A 55 -3.42 13.08 7.97
N PRO A 56 -2.28 13.80 7.81
CA PRO A 56 -1.17 13.73 8.76
C PRO A 56 -1.54 14.07 10.21
N TRP A 57 -2.54 14.93 10.42
CA TRP A 57 -3.00 15.34 11.75
C TRP A 57 -3.63 14.18 12.56
N LEU A 58 -4.11 13.12 11.92
CA LEU A 58 -4.60 11.93 12.62
C LEU A 58 -3.50 11.25 13.43
N ARG A 59 -2.24 11.37 13.00
CA ARG A 59 -1.08 10.87 13.75
C ARG A 59 -0.85 11.66 15.04
N TRP A 60 -1.01 12.97 14.98
CA TRP A 60 -0.84 13.84 16.16
C TRP A 60 -1.90 13.57 17.23
N LEU A 61 -3.09 13.13 16.83
CA LEU A 61 -4.18 12.75 17.74
C LEU A 61 -4.15 11.27 18.15
N ASN A 62 -3.13 10.49 17.76
CA ASN A 62 -3.07 9.03 17.97
C ASN A 62 -4.30 8.26 17.44
N LEU A 63 -4.98 8.80 16.41
CA LEU A 63 -6.13 8.17 15.74
C LEU A 63 -5.70 7.30 14.55
N ASP A 64 -4.40 7.07 14.41
CA ASP A 64 -3.81 6.35 13.30
C ASP A 64 -3.76 4.84 13.57
N SER A 65 -4.72 4.10 13.00
CA SER A 65 -4.83 2.65 13.10
C SER A 65 -3.67 1.90 12.44
N SER A 66 -2.90 2.56 11.57
CA SER A 66 -1.85 1.92 10.77
C SER A 66 -0.48 1.96 11.44
N ASN A 67 -0.36 2.55 12.64
CA ASN A 67 0.93 2.77 13.29
C ASN A 67 1.72 1.47 13.51
N LEU A 68 1.06 0.43 14.04
CA LEU A 68 1.69 -0.87 14.29
C LEU A 68 2.13 -1.56 12.99
N THR A 69 1.27 -1.54 11.97
CA THR A 69 1.59 -2.07 10.64
C THR A 69 2.80 -1.36 10.02
N ARG A 70 2.86 -0.03 10.07
CA ARG A 70 4.02 0.74 9.56
C ARG A 70 5.30 0.45 10.34
N TRP A 71 5.21 0.27 11.65
CA TRP A 71 6.36 -0.08 12.47
C TRP A 71 6.87 -1.50 12.15
N ALA A 72 5.96 -2.44 11.94
CA ALA A 72 6.27 -3.81 11.53
C ALA A 72 6.79 -3.92 10.08
N ALA A 73 6.41 -2.99 9.19
CA ALA A 73 6.75 -3.05 7.78
C ALA A 73 8.28 -3.03 7.53
N ALA A 74 8.75 -3.93 6.66
CA ALA A 74 10.13 -3.92 6.17
C ALA A 74 10.34 -2.88 5.06
N LEU A 75 9.29 -2.62 4.28
CA LEU A 75 9.20 -1.59 3.25
C LEU A 75 7.95 -0.75 3.51
N HIS A 76 8.07 0.57 3.44
CA HIS A 76 6.91 1.47 3.43
C HIS A 76 7.02 2.38 2.22
N ILE A 77 6.09 2.22 1.28
CA ILE A 77 6.01 3.01 0.06
C ILE A 77 4.74 3.85 0.14
N GLU A 78 4.87 5.13 -0.17
CA GLU A 78 3.74 6.04 -0.36
C GLU A 78 3.62 6.37 -1.85
N MET A 79 2.42 6.21 -2.40
CA MET A 79 2.12 6.58 -3.78
C MET A 79 1.56 8.00 -3.82
N GLN A 80 2.18 8.88 -4.60
CA GLN A 80 1.72 10.26 -4.82
C GLN A 80 1.42 10.48 -6.31
N ARG A 81 0.21 10.93 -6.66
CA ARG A 81 -0.16 11.25 -8.05
C ARG A 81 0.29 12.66 -8.41
N GLU A 82 1.11 12.80 -9.44
CA GLU A 82 1.67 14.09 -9.84
C GLU A 82 1.09 14.62 -11.15
N GLN A 83 0.74 13.73 -12.09
CA GLN A 83 0.31 14.18 -13.42
C GLN A 83 -0.65 13.21 -14.09
N TRP A 84 -1.71 13.75 -14.68
CA TRP A 84 -2.58 13.00 -15.60
C TRP A 84 -1.94 12.91 -16.98
N LEU A 85 -1.93 11.72 -17.57
CA LEU A 85 -1.42 11.47 -18.91
C LEU A 85 -2.55 11.60 -19.93
N ARG A 86 -2.31 12.38 -20.99
CA ARG A 86 -3.28 12.61 -22.06
C ARG A 86 -2.66 12.37 -23.42
N GLN A 87 -3.45 11.80 -24.34
CA GLN A 87 -3.09 11.62 -25.74
C GLN A 87 -4.31 11.95 -26.61
N GLY A 88 -4.16 12.85 -27.58
CA GLY A 88 -5.28 13.27 -28.43
C GLY A 88 -6.46 13.90 -27.68
N GLY A 89 -6.21 14.53 -26.52
CA GLY A 89 -7.25 15.09 -25.64
C GLY A 89 -7.90 14.08 -24.69
N GLU A 90 -7.70 12.78 -24.93
CA GLU A 90 -8.23 11.70 -24.09
C GLU A 90 -7.32 11.42 -22.90
N LEU A 91 -7.91 11.06 -21.76
CA LEU A 91 -7.16 10.66 -20.57
C LEU A 91 -6.76 9.19 -20.72
N ILE A 92 -5.45 8.92 -20.76
CA ILE A 92 -4.89 7.59 -21.02
C ILE A 92 -4.28 6.93 -19.76
N GLY A 93 -4.10 7.71 -18.69
CA GLY A 93 -3.49 7.21 -17.47
C GLY A 93 -2.99 8.32 -16.55
N TYR A 94 -2.08 7.96 -15.66
CA TYR A 94 -1.40 8.92 -14.79
C TYR A 94 0.04 8.52 -14.50
N ARG A 95 0.86 9.52 -14.22
CA ARG A 95 2.18 9.38 -13.62
C ARG A 95 2.09 9.67 -12.13
N ALA A 96 2.63 8.76 -11.35
CA ALA A 96 2.76 8.84 -9.90
C ALA A 96 4.23 8.71 -9.50
N GLN A 97 4.55 9.08 -8.26
CA GLN A 97 5.81 8.77 -7.60
C GLN A 97 5.55 7.74 -6.50
N ALA A 98 6.29 6.65 -6.56
CA ALA A 98 6.44 5.72 -5.46
C ALA A 98 7.57 6.22 -4.55
N ARG A 99 7.21 6.83 -3.41
CA ARG A 99 8.16 7.36 -2.42
C ARG A 99 8.46 6.31 -1.38
N LEU A 100 9.74 6.02 -1.17
CA LEU A 100 10.19 5.09 -0.16
C LEU A 100 10.35 5.81 1.18
N LEU A 101 9.42 5.58 2.11
CA LEU A 101 9.43 6.16 3.45
C LEU A 101 10.23 5.33 4.45
N LYS A 102 10.32 4.02 4.24
CA LYS A 102 11.09 3.10 5.08
C LYS A 102 11.59 1.91 4.26
N SER A 103 12.84 1.52 4.51
CA SER A 103 13.43 0.31 3.94
C SER A 103 14.39 -0.34 4.92
N ARG A 104 14.33 -1.67 5.05
CA ARG A 104 15.29 -2.47 5.81
C ARG A 104 16.43 -3.03 4.95
N TRP A 105 16.39 -2.83 3.62
CA TRP A 105 17.37 -3.40 2.69
C TRP A 105 18.27 -2.36 2.02
N VAL A 106 17.74 -1.17 1.71
CA VAL A 106 18.44 -0.16 0.89
C VAL A 106 18.21 1.23 1.46
N TYR A 107 19.28 2.02 1.60
CA TYR A 107 19.25 3.38 2.14
C TYR A 107 19.29 4.49 1.06
N GLY A 108 19.45 4.15 -0.22
CA GLY A 108 19.81 5.11 -1.29
C GLY A 108 18.68 5.64 -2.19
N ILE A 109 17.62 4.87 -2.45
CA ILE A 109 16.52 5.29 -3.34
C ILE A 109 15.37 5.84 -2.51
N ARG A 110 14.97 7.09 -2.75
CA ARG A 110 13.89 7.77 -2.00
C ARG A 110 12.58 7.89 -2.78
N SER A 111 12.63 7.85 -4.11
CA SER A 111 11.44 7.88 -4.96
C SER A 111 11.72 7.29 -6.34
N ALA A 112 10.68 6.72 -6.96
CA ALA A 112 10.72 6.25 -8.34
C ALA A 112 9.41 6.62 -9.07
N PRO A 113 9.47 7.13 -10.31
CA PRO A 113 8.28 7.41 -11.09
C PRO A 113 7.62 6.10 -11.54
N VAL A 114 6.29 6.08 -11.52
CA VAL A 114 5.45 4.98 -11.98
C VAL A 114 4.40 5.54 -12.91
N GLU A 115 4.27 4.97 -14.11
CA GLU A 115 3.21 5.29 -15.04
C GLU A 115 2.18 4.17 -15.04
N VAL A 116 0.92 4.53 -14.83
CA VAL A 116 -0.22 3.63 -14.86
C VAL A 116 -1.08 4.04 -16.04
N LEU A 117 -1.08 3.21 -17.08
CA LEU A 117 -1.94 3.36 -18.24
C LEU A 117 -3.24 2.60 -18.00
N PHE A 118 -4.35 3.21 -18.40
CA PHE A 118 -5.65 2.57 -18.33
C PHE A 118 -5.79 1.56 -19.47
N ASN A 119 -6.55 0.48 -19.23
CA ASN A 119 -6.89 -0.49 -20.27
C ASN A 119 -8.03 0.07 -21.16
N GLY A 120 -7.80 1.24 -21.75
CA GLY A 120 -8.78 2.04 -22.50
C GLY A 120 -8.53 3.55 -22.33
N THR A 121 -9.24 4.38 -23.09
CA THR A 121 -9.18 5.85 -22.94
C THR A 121 -10.45 6.37 -22.28
N VAL A 122 -10.29 7.27 -21.30
CA VAL A 122 -11.42 7.96 -20.68
C VAL A 122 -11.59 9.30 -21.39
N LYS A 123 -12.69 9.44 -22.13
CA LYS A 123 -13.11 10.76 -22.61
C LYS A 123 -13.56 11.57 -21.39
N ALA A 124 -12.98 12.75 -21.20
CA ALA A 124 -13.50 13.68 -20.21
C ALA A 124 -14.93 14.03 -20.62
N ALA A 125 -15.92 13.43 -19.96
CA ALA A 125 -17.29 13.90 -20.07
C ALA A 125 -17.30 15.33 -19.55
N THR A 126 -17.80 16.24 -20.36
CA THR A 126 -18.05 17.64 -20.02
C THR A 126 -19.05 17.69 -18.88
N THR A 127 -18.57 17.68 -17.65
CA THR A 127 -19.40 18.00 -16.48
C THR A 127 -18.64 19.05 -15.68
N TRP A 128 -19.12 20.29 -15.81
CA TRP A 128 -18.73 21.47 -15.04
C TRP A 128 -19.47 21.49 -13.71
#